data_AF-A0A8T0PRI7-F1
#
_entry.id   AF-A0A8T0PRI7-F1
#
_cell.length_a   1.000
_cell.length_b   1.000
_cell.length_c   1.000
_cell.angle_alpha   90.00
_cell.angle_beta   90.00
_cell.angle_gamma   90.00
#
_symmetry.space_group_name_H-M   'P 1'
#
loop_
_entity.id
_entity.type
_entity.pdbx_description
1 polymer ?
#
loop_
_entity_poly.entity_id
_entity_poly.type
_entity_poly.pdbx_seq_one_letter_code
_entity_poly.pdbx_strand_id
1 'polypeptide(L)'
;MDNLNTHSEQANQPQGQQANGLPLDIPTSEVLDTHMIEPQSTNQTPQWFSLEQHRLQLGRVLQLCNEQAQVSQQQEMSLQNAILSNLLTTDALLRNVEEVVRMRLELQRIRENQETSRHAWDQLLQLVVLVYETNEALVRMIATLQQEMNSHVSGPGDEASSVASRHLCTCKPCALHLTACPICGAVKDDAIETQFI
;
A
#
# COMPACT_ATOMS: atom_id res chain seq x y z
N MET A 1 20.54 31.50 2.29
CA MET A 1 20.22 32.39 1.16
C MET A 1 18.73 32.69 1.23
N ASP A 2 18.43 33.78 1.95
CA ASP A 2 17.47 34.86 1.68
C ASP A 2 16.08 34.52 1.08
N ASN A 3 14.97 34.74 1.81
CA ASN A 3 14.18 35.99 1.94
C ASN A 3 13.52 36.39 0.59
N LEU A 4 12.26 36.80 0.43
CA LEU A 4 11.21 37.38 1.27
C LEU A 4 9.95 37.42 0.37
N ASN A 5 8.75 37.10 0.87
CA ASN A 5 7.61 38.03 0.84
C ASN A 5 6.37 37.46 1.53
N THR A 6 6.19 37.98 2.72
CA THR A 6 4.98 38.20 3.50
C THR A 6 3.82 38.77 2.68
N HIS A 7 2.60 38.26 2.89
CA HIS A 7 1.42 39.09 3.13
C HIS A 7 0.45 38.36 4.08
N SER A 8 0.44 38.84 5.33
CA SER A 8 -0.68 38.70 6.25
C SER A 8 -1.86 39.49 5.71
N GLU A 9 -3.03 38.87 5.57
CA GLU A 9 -4.29 39.60 5.56
C GLU A 9 -5.09 39.26 6.81
N GLN A 10 -5.29 40.34 7.56
CA GLN A 10 -5.92 40.47 8.85
C GLN A 10 -7.42 40.18 8.77
N ALA A 11 -7.91 39.46 9.77
CA ALA A 11 -9.30 39.52 10.18
C ALA A 11 -9.69 40.98 10.45
N ASN A 12 -10.79 41.44 9.84
CA ASN A 12 -11.51 42.62 10.29
C ASN A 12 -13.02 42.42 10.14
N GLN A 13 -13.68 42.69 11.27
CA GLN A 13 -15.12 42.77 11.50
C GLN A 13 -15.84 43.72 10.52
N PRO A 14 -17.15 43.55 10.31
CA PRO A 14 -17.98 44.60 9.74
C PRO A 14 -18.31 45.64 10.81
N GLN A 15 -17.61 46.77 10.81
CA GLN A 15 -18.03 47.97 11.53
C GLN A 15 -19.06 48.72 10.69
N GLY A 16 -20.30 48.74 11.17
CA GLY A 16 -21.37 49.54 10.59
C GLY A 16 -21.06 51.03 10.71
N GLN A 17 -20.91 51.70 9.56
CA GLN A 17 -20.94 53.16 9.48
C GLN A 17 -22.41 53.62 9.45
N GLN A 18 -22.90 54.12 10.58
CA GLN A 18 -24.01 55.07 10.56
C GLN A 18 -23.44 56.48 10.42
N ALA A 19 -23.50 57.01 9.21
CA ALA A 19 -23.33 58.44 8.96
C ALA A 19 -24.70 59.11 9.14
N ASN A 20 -24.87 59.88 10.21
CA ASN A 20 -25.89 60.92 10.34
C ASN A 20 -25.31 62.05 11.19
N GLY A 21 -24.44 62.84 10.58
CA GLY A 21 -24.04 64.16 11.10
C GLY A 21 -24.64 65.23 10.21
N LEU A 22 -25.77 65.80 10.61
CA LEU A 22 -26.24 67.09 10.10
C LEU A 22 -25.58 68.21 10.94
N PRO A 23 -25.12 69.31 10.31
CA PRO A 23 -24.52 70.42 11.04
C PRO A 23 -25.59 71.29 11.70
N LEU A 24 -25.29 71.72 12.92
CA LEU A 24 -26.06 72.68 13.71
C LEU A 24 -25.73 74.10 13.21
N ASP A 25 -26.58 74.67 12.36
CA ASP A 25 -26.57 76.12 12.09
C ASP A 25 -27.44 76.84 13.12
N ILE A 26 -26.81 77.71 13.90
CA ILE A 26 -27.46 78.68 14.80
C ILE A 26 -27.73 79.95 13.98
N PRO A 27 -28.91 80.57 14.13
CA PRO A 27 -28.95 82.02 14.14
C PRO A 27 -29.60 82.56 15.42
N THR A 28 -28.93 83.56 15.97
CA THR A 28 -29.31 84.33 17.16
C THR A 28 -30.34 85.40 16.80
N SER A 29 -31.23 85.66 17.76
CA SER A 29 -32.01 86.89 17.97
C SER A 29 -33.30 87.05 17.17
N GLU A 30 -34.45 87.06 17.83
CA GLU A 30 -35.05 88.30 18.33
C GLU A 30 -36.26 88.05 19.24
N VAL A 31 -36.38 88.94 20.21
CA VAL A 31 -37.40 89.03 21.27
C VAL A 31 -38.76 89.39 20.67
N LEU A 32 -39.82 88.68 21.06
CA LEU A 32 -41.16 89.29 21.15
C LEU A 32 -42.01 88.56 22.21
N ASP A 33 -42.37 89.31 23.25
CA ASP A 33 -43.38 88.99 24.26
C ASP A 33 -44.71 88.61 23.61
N THR A 34 -45.26 87.43 23.89
CA THR A 34 -46.71 87.24 23.91
C THR A 34 -47.09 86.03 24.78
N HIS A 35 -47.86 86.30 25.84
CA HIS A 35 -48.89 85.48 26.48
C HIS A 35 -48.63 83.98 26.81
N MET A 36 -48.47 83.74 28.12
CA MET A 36 -49.18 82.74 28.94
C MET A 36 -50.14 81.79 28.19
N ILE A 37 -49.63 80.68 27.66
CA ILE A 37 -50.36 79.40 27.63
C ILE A 37 -49.32 78.32 27.97
N GLU A 38 -49.19 78.04 29.25
CA GLU A 38 -48.53 76.84 29.75
C GLU A 38 -49.44 75.65 29.37
N PRO A 39 -49.04 74.75 28.45
CA PRO A 39 -49.78 73.51 28.27
C PRO A 39 -49.49 72.68 29.51
N GLN A 40 -50.52 72.40 30.31
CA GLN A 40 -50.47 71.47 31.44
C GLN A 40 -49.79 70.16 31.00
N SER A 41 -48.51 70.02 31.36
CA SER A 41 -47.63 68.89 31.03
C SER A 41 -47.71 67.77 32.07
N THR A 42 -48.82 67.68 32.80
CA THR A 42 -48.91 66.82 33.99
C THR A 42 -49.14 65.34 33.69
N ASN A 43 -49.39 64.96 32.43
CA ASN A 43 -49.63 63.57 32.04
C ASN A 43 -48.62 62.98 31.03
N GLN A 44 -47.68 63.77 30.48
CA GLN A 44 -46.74 63.27 29.46
C GLN A 44 -45.54 62.52 30.04
N THR A 45 -45.07 62.93 31.21
CA THR A 45 -43.90 62.36 31.88
C THR A 45 -44.08 60.87 32.21
N PRO A 46 -45.19 60.41 32.84
CA PRO A 46 -45.37 59.00 33.17
C PRO A 46 -45.46 58.10 31.93
N GLN A 47 -46.07 58.61 30.85
CA GLN A 47 -46.30 57.87 29.61
C GLN A 47 -44.99 57.66 28.82
N TRP A 48 -44.13 58.69 28.79
CA TRP A 48 -42.81 58.61 28.19
C TRP A 48 -41.91 57.59 28.91
N PHE A 49 -41.88 57.58 30.24
CA PHE A 49 -41.11 56.61 31.01
C PHE A 49 -41.57 55.15 30.74
N SER A 50 -42.88 54.93 30.61
CA SER A 50 -43.44 53.62 30.27
C SER A 50 -43.04 53.17 28.85
N LEU A 51 -43.06 54.08 27.88
CA LEU A 51 -42.65 53.81 26.50
C LEU A 51 -41.16 53.47 26.41
N GLU A 52 -40.31 54.24 27.09
CA GLU A 52 -38.86 54.02 27.10
C GLU A 52 -38.51 52.69 27.79
N GLN A 53 -39.19 52.36 28.88
CA GLN A 53 -39.05 51.06 29.52
C GLN A 53 -39.44 49.93 28.56
N HIS A 54 -40.55 50.06 27.84
CA HIS A 54 -40.98 49.08 26.85
C HIS A 54 -39.96 48.94 25.70
N ARG A 55 -39.39 50.06 25.22
CA ARG A 55 -38.33 50.06 24.19
C ARG A 55 -37.10 49.29 24.64
N LEU A 56 -36.64 49.52 25.87
CA LEU A 56 -35.50 48.79 26.45
C LEU A 56 -35.81 47.30 26.65
N GLN A 57 -37.04 46.97 27.04
CA GLN A 57 -37.49 45.60 27.21
C GLN A 57 -37.52 44.86 25.86
N LEU A 58 -38.03 45.52 24.82
CA LEU A 58 -38.02 45.01 23.45
C LEU A 58 -36.59 44.78 22.95
N GLY A 59 -35.69 45.74 23.21
CA GLY A 59 -34.27 45.61 22.86
C GLY A 59 -33.60 44.39 23.49
N ARG A 60 -33.88 44.12 24.77
CA ARG A 60 -33.37 42.91 25.45
C ARG A 60 -33.92 41.62 24.85
N VAL A 61 -35.22 41.57 24.56
CA VAL A 61 -35.84 40.39 23.95
C VAL A 61 -35.25 40.12 22.56
N LEU A 62 -35.09 41.16 21.75
CA LEU A 62 -34.47 41.04 20.42
C LEU A 62 -33.02 40.57 20.51
N GLN A 63 -32.25 41.09 21.48
CA GLN A 63 -30.88 40.64 21.71
C GLN A 63 -30.84 39.15 22.06
N LEU A 64 -31.68 38.70 23.00
CA LEU A 64 -31.76 37.29 23.37
C LEU A 64 -32.20 36.40 22.20
N CYS A 65 -33.17 36.84 21.39
CA CYS A 65 -33.59 36.13 20.20
C CYS A 65 -32.45 36.00 19.17
N ASN A 66 -31.67 37.07 18.97
CA ASN A 66 -30.53 37.04 18.04
C ASN A 66 -29.42 36.12 18.54
N GLU A 67 -29.06 36.20 19.83
CA GLU A 67 -28.06 35.31 20.44
C GLU A 67 -28.51 33.85 20.35
N GLN A 68 -29.77 33.57 20.66
CA GLN A 68 -30.34 32.22 20.55
C GLN A 68 -30.35 31.72 19.10
N ALA A 69 -30.70 32.58 18.14
CA ALA A 69 -30.69 32.22 16.72
C ALA A 69 -29.27 31.89 16.24
N GLN A 70 -28.28 32.69 16.67
CA GLN A 70 -26.87 32.46 16.33
C GLN A 70 -26.34 31.15 16.92
N VAL A 71 -26.62 30.87 18.19
CA VAL A 71 -26.22 29.61 18.84
C VAL A 71 -26.88 28.42 18.16
N SER A 72 -28.19 28.50 17.88
CA SER A 72 -28.94 27.47 17.18
C SER A 72 -28.35 27.18 15.80
N GLN A 73 -28.04 28.23 15.03
CA GLN A 73 -27.41 28.10 13.72
C GLN A 73 -26.03 27.47 13.81
N GLN A 74 -25.21 27.87 14.79
CA GLN A 74 -23.88 27.30 14.99
C GLN A 74 -23.95 25.82 15.39
N GLN A 75 -24.91 25.45 16.23
CA GLN A 75 -25.15 24.06 16.62
C GLN A 75 -25.58 23.21 15.42
N GLU A 76 -26.46 23.73 14.58
CA GLU A 76 -26.89 23.05 13.34
C GLU A 76 -25.72 22.84 12.38
N MET A 77 -24.89 23.86 12.14
CA MET A 77 -23.69 23.72 11.30
C MET A 77 -22.71 22.69 11.89
N SER A 78 -22.52 22.70 13.20
CA SER A 78 -21.66 21.71 13.87
C SER A 78 -22.19 20.29 13.70
N LEU A 79 -23.51 20.11 13.82
CA LEU A 79 -24.16 18.81 13.62
C LEU A 79 -23.99 18.32 12.17
N GLN A 80 -24.25 19.20 11.20
CA GLN A 80 -24.08 18.89 9.78
C GLN A 80 -22.63 18.51 9.44
N ASN A 81 -21.65 19.25 9.97
CA ASN A 81 -20.24 18.94 9.78
C ASN A 81 -19.87 17.57 10.37
N ALA A 82 -20.38 17.25 11.56
CA ALA A 82 -20.15 15.94 12.18
C ALA A 82 -20.77 14.81 11.34
N ILE A 83 -22.00 14.99 10.85
CA ILE A 83 -22.68 14.02 9.98
C ILE A 83 -21.87 13.81 8.69
N LEU A 84 -21.46 14.89 8.02
CA LEU A 84 -20.70 14.81 6.78
C LEU A 84 -19.35 14.11 7.01
N SER A 85 -18.63 14.47 8.07
CA SER A 85 -17.37 13.82 8.45
C SER A 85 -17.55 12.33 8.69
N ASN A 86 -18.61 11.93 9.39
CA ASN A 86 -18.91 10.52 9.66
C ASN A 86 -19.24 9.76 8.37
N LEU A 87 -20.01 10.36 7.45
CA LEU A 87 -20.33 9.77 6.16
C LEU A 87 -19.08 9.54 5.31
N LEU A 88 -18.21 10.54 5.21
CA LEU A 88 -16.94 10.43 4.47
C LEU A 88 -16.03 9.36 5.08
N THR A 89 -15.95 9.30 6.41
CA THR A 89 -15.17 8.28 7.11
C THR A 89 -15.73 6.88 6.85
N THR A 90 -17.05 6.74 6.88
CA THR A 90 -17.72 5.46 6.61
C THR A 90 -17.50 4.99 5.18
N ASP A 91 -17.59 5.89 4.19
CA ASP A 91 -17.31 5.57 2.78
C ASP A 91 -15.85 5.11 2.60
N ALA A 92 -14.90 5.83 3.20
CA ALA A 92 -13.49 5.44 3.16
C ALA A 92 -13.25 4.06 3.81
N LEU A 93 -13.89 3.78 4.95
CA LEU A 93 -13.81 2.47 5.60
C LEU A 93 -14.40 1.37 4.73
N LEU A 94 -15.54 1.62 4.07
CA LEU A 94 -16.19 0.65 3.20
C LEU A 94 -15.27 0.28 2.03
N ARG A 95 -14.68 1.26 1.35
CA ARG A 95 -13.72 1.01 0.26
C ARG A 95 -12.52 0.20 0.72
N ASN A 96 -11.96 0.52 1.88
CA ASN A 96 -10.85 -0.24 2.45
C ASN A 96 -11.25 -1.70 2.74
N VAL A 97 -12.48 -1.94 3.22
CA VAL A 97 -12.99 -3.29 3.43
C VAL A 97 -13.12 -4.05 2.10
N GLU A 98 -13.64 -3.42 1.06
CA GLU A 98 -13.74 -4.02 -0.27
C GLU A 98 -12.37 -4.38 -0.85
N GLU A 99 -11.37 -3.51 -0.67
CA GLU A 99 -9.98 -3.78 -1.06
C GLU A 99 -9.37 -4.95 -0.27
N VAL A 100 -9.60 -5.01 1.04
CA VAL A 100 -9.15 -6.13 1.87
C VAL A 100 -9.80 -7.44 1.42
N VAL A 101 -11.09 -7.44 1.11
CA VAL A 101 -11.79 -8.61 0.57
C VAL A 101 -11.18 -9.04 -0.76
N ARG A 102 -10.91 -8.10 -1.66
CA ARG A 102 -10.26 -8.36 -2.95
C ARG A 102 -8.87 -8.98 -2.77
N MET A 103 -8.04 -8.40 -1.90
CA MET A 103 -6.70 -8.93 -1.61
C MET A 103 -6.75 -10.33 -1.01
N ARG A 104 -7.72 -10.61 -0.13
CA ARG A 104 -7.90 -11.96 0.44
C ARG A 104 -8.26 -12.99 -0.62
N LEU A 105 -9.13 -12.65 -1.57
CA LEU A 105 -9.47 -13.54 -2.69
C LEU A 105 -8.26 -13.81 -3.58
N GLU A 106 -7.44 -12.79 -3.85
CA GLU A 106 -6.23 -12.97 -4.66
C GLU A 106 -5.20 -13.85 -3.95
N LEU A 107 -4.98 -13.61 -2.64
CA LEU A 107 -4.10 -14.45 -1.82
C LEU A 107 -4.56 -15.91 -1.78
N GLN A 108 -5.88 -16.13 -1.72
CA GLN A 108 -6.45 -17.47 -1.77
C GLN A 108 -6.15 -18.15 -3.11
N ARG A 109 -6.37 -17.45 -4.23
CA ARG A 109 -6.06 -17.97 -5.57
C ARG A 109 -4.58 -18.30 -5.72
N ILE A 110 -3.69 -17.42 -5.27
CA ILE A 110 -2.24 -17.64 -5.33
C ILE A 110 -1.86 -18.89 -4.52
N ARG A 111 -2.42 -19.06 -3.32
CA ARG A 111 -2.18 -20.24 -2.49
C ARG A 111 -2.61 -21.53 -3.17
N GLU A 112 -3.81 -21.55 -3.77
CA GLU A 112 -4.33 -22.72 -4.49
C GLU A 112 -3.45 -23.08 -5.70
N ASN A 113 -3.02 -22.07 -6.47
CA ASN A 113 -2.10 -22.27 -7.58
C ASN A 113 -0.75 -22.80 -7.10
N GLN A 114 -0.24 -22.30 -5.98
CA GLN A 114 1.02 -22.75 -5.41
C GLN A 114 0.95 -24.20 -4.94
N GLU A 115 -0.15 -24.60 -4.29
CA GLU A 115 -0.35 -25.99 -3.87
C GLU A 115 -0.48 -26.93 -5.06
N THR A 116 -1.24 -26.52 -6.09
CA THR A 116 -1.35 -27.27 -7.34
C THR A 116 0.00 -27.45 -8.01
N SER A 117 0.81 -26.39 -8.08
CA SER A 117 2.16 -26.46 -8.64
C SER A 117 3.07 -27.36 -7.81
N ARG A 118 3.01 -27.28 -6.48
CA ARG A 118 3.80 -28.15 -5.58
C ARG A 118 3.48 -29.62 -5.84
N HIS A 119 2.19 -29.94 -5.91
CA HIS A 119 1.76 -31.31 -6.21
C HIS A 119 2.25 -31.80 -7.58
N ALA A 120 2.19 -30.95 -8.61
CA ALA A 120 2.72 -31.28 -9.93
C ALA A 120 4.25 -31.53 -9.91
N TRP A 121 5.00 -30.70 -9.17
CA TRP A 121 6.44 -30.90 -8.99
C TRP A 121 6.77 -32.20 -8.25
N ASP A 122 6.00 -32.53 -7.21
CA ASP A 122 6.18 -33.80 -6.48
C ASP A 122 5.93 -35.00 -7.39
N GLN A 123 4.89 -34.96 -8.23
CA GLN A 123 4.62 -36.01 -9.23
C GLN A 123 5.76 -36.15 -10.25
N LEU A 124 6.27 -35.02 -10.75
CA LEU A 124 7.41 -35.02 -11.68
C LEU A 124 8.66 -35.60 -11.01
N LEU A 125 8.92 -35.25 -9.76
CA LEU A 125 10.05 -35.79 -9.01
C LEU A 125 9.92 -37.30 -8.83
N GLN A 126 8.73 -37.79 -8.48
CA GLN A 126 8.45 -39.23 -8.38
C GLN A 126 8.73 -39.95 -9.72
N LEU A 127 8.31 -39.37 -10.84
CA LEU A 127 8.57 -39.93 -12.16
C LEU A 127 10.07 -39.98 -12.47
N VAL A 128 10.81 -38.91 -12.15
CA VAL A 128 12.26 -38.86 -12.37
C VAL A 128 12.98 -39.91 -11.53
N VAL A 129 12.61 -40.08 -10.25
CA VAL A 129 13.17 -41.11 -9.38
C VAL A 129 12.89 -42.50 -9.95
N LEU A 130 11.65 -42.78 -10.37
CA LEU A 130 11.30 -44.06 -11.00
C LEU A 130 12.12 -44.34 -12.25
N VAL A 131 12.29 -43.35 -13.13
CA VAL A 131 13.11 -43.49 -14.35
C VAL A 131 14.58 -43.75 -13.99
N TYR A 132 15.11 -43.06 -12.98
CA TYR A 132 16.48 -43.30 -12.52
C TYR A 132 16.67 -44.72 -11.97
N GLU A 133 15.79 -45.16 -11.08
CA GLU A 133 15.84 -46.50 -10.47
C GLU A 133 15.70 -47.62 -11.51
N THR A 134 14.78 -47.46 -12.46
CA THR A 134 14.61 -48.42 -13.57
C THR A 134 15.84 -48.47 -14.48
N ASN A 135 16.43 -47.33 -14.81
CA ASN A 135 17.68 -47.27 -15.57
C ASN A 135 18.83 -47.94 -14.82
N GLU A 136 18.96 -47.71 -13.51
CA GLU A 136 19.99 -48.35 -12.68
C GLU A 136 19.81 -49.88 -12.63
N ALA A 137 18.56 -50.35 -12.50
CA ALA A 137 18.24 -51.78 -12.53
C ALA A 137 18.59 -52.41 -13.89
N LEU A 138 18.27 -51.73 -15.00
CA LEU A 138 18.63 -52.17 -16.35
C LEU A 138 20.14 -52.25 -16.54
N VAL A 139 20.89 -51.24 -16.09
CA VAL A 139 22.36 -51.24 -16.17
C VAL A 139 22.95 -52.43 -15.40
N ARG A 140 22.45 -52.69 -14.18
CA ARG A 140 22.88 -53.85 -13.38
C ARG A 140 22.59 -55.18 -14.08
N MET A 141 21.40 -55.34 -14.65
CA MET A 141 21.02 -56.54 -15.38
C MET A 141 21.88 -56.77 -16.62
N ILE A 142 22.19 -55.71 -17.39
CA ILE A 142 23.08 -55.80 -18.56
C ILE A 142 24.48 -56.23 -18.13
N ALA A 143 25.01 -55.65 -17.04
CA ALA A 143 26.32 -56.03 -16.52
C ALA A 143 26.38 -57.51 -16.10
N THR A 144 25.34 -58.01 -15.42
CA THR A 144 25.26 -59.43 -15.06
C THR A 144 25.19 -60.35 -16.28
N LEU A 145 24.38 -59.99 -17.29
CA LEU A 145 24.28 -60.76 -18.54
C LEU A 145 25.61 -60.78 -19.30
N GLN A 146 26.33 -59.64 -19.34
CA GLN A 146 27.66 -59.57 -19.95
C GLN A 146 28.66 -60.47 -19.22
N GLN A 147 28.64 -60.51 -17.88
CA GLN A 147 29.51 -61.39 -17.11
C GLN A 147 29.22 -62.87 -17.37
N GLU A 148 27.94 -63.25 -17.45
CA GLU A 148 27.53 -64.62 -17.75
C GLU A 148 28.01 -65.06 -19.14
N MET A 149 27.77 -64.26 -20.18
CA MET A 149 28.24 -64.55 -21.55
C MET A 149 29.76 -64.67 -21.63
N ASN A 150 30.51 -63.82 -20.92
CA ASN A 150 31.97 -63.86 -20.94
C ASN A 150 32.55 -65.02 -20.14
N SER A 151 31.82 -65.60 -19.17
CA SER A 151 32.27 -66.75 -18.38
C SER A 151 32.27 -68.07 -19.17
N HIS A 152 31.42 -68.20 -20.18
CA HIS A 152 31.32 -69.40 -21.03
C HIS A 152 32.36 -69.47 -22.17
N VAL A 153 33.21 -68.44 -22.32
CA VAL A 153 34.31 -68.38 -23.31
C VAL A 153 35.68 -68.74 -22.69
N SER A 154 35.71 -69.21 -21.44
CA SER A 154 36.93 -69.82 -20.87
C SER A 154 36.89 -71.34 -21.03
N GLY A 155 37.21 -71.83 -22.23
CA GLY A 155 37.54 -73.24 -22.46
C GLY A 155 38.95 -73.56 -21.92
N PRO A 156 39.26 -74.83 -21.60
CA PRO A 156 40.59 -75.25 -21.19
C PRO A 156 41.50 -75.24 -22.43
N GLY A 157 42.01 -74.05 -22.74
CA GLY A 157 43.05 -73.84 -23.73
C GLY A 157 44.38 -73.79 -23.01
N ASP A 158 45.23 -74.77 -23.35
CA ASP A 158 46.57 -74.99 -22.85
C ASP A 158 47.41 -73.71 -22.68
N GLU A 159 48.32 -73.84 -21.72
CA GLU A 159 49.38 -72.91 -21.35
C GLU A 159 50.01 -72.16 -22.54
N ALA A 160 50.33 -70.89 -22.30
CA ALA A 160 51.00 -69.93 -23.19
C ALA A 160 50.08 -69.03 -24.04
N SER A 161 49.36 -68.14 -23.37
CA SER A 161 49.15 -66.80 -23.93
C SER A 161 49.07 -65.79 -22.80
N SER A 162 50.10 -64.97 -22.68
CA SER A 162 50.06 -63.73 -21.90
C SER A 162 49.05 -62.81 -22.57
N VAL A 163 47.77 -63.04 -22.29
CA VAL A 163 46.73 -62.07 -22.61
C VAL A 163 46.93 -60.94 -21.62
N ALA A 164 47.76 -59.99 -22.05
CA ALA A 164 47.81 -58.64 -21.52
C ALA A 164 46.37 -58.24 -21.22
N SER A 165 46.09 -57.97 -19.95
CA SER A 165 44.83 -57.42 -19.51
C SER A 165 44.62 -56.11 -20.26
N ARG A 166 43.96 -56.17 -21.42
CA ARG A 166 43.54 -55.00 -22.17
C ARG A 166 42.55 -54.30 -21.28
N HIS A 167 43.04 -53.29 -20.57
CA HIS A 167 42.20 -52.33 -19.90
C HIS A 167 41.49 -51.53 -21.00
N LEU A 168 40.35 -52.03 -21.49
CA LEU A 168 39.46 -51.29 -22.36
C LEU A 168 38.76 -50.21 -21.51
N CYS A 169 39.49 -49.13 -21.20
CA CYS A 169 38.88 -47.89 -20.74
C CYS A 169 38.06 -47.36 -21.92
N THR A 170 36.74 -47.29 -21.80
CA THR A 170 35.80 -46.67 -22.77
C THR A 170 35.91 -45.14 -22.78
N CYS A 171 37.08 -44.61 -22.45
CA CYS A 171 37.37 -43.23 -22.15
C CYS A 171 37.91 -42.54 -23.41
N LYS A 172 37.02 -42.10 -24.31
CA LYS A 172 37.37 -41.17 -25.42
C LYS A 172 37.13 -39.73 -24.93
N PRO A 173 38.04 -38.74 -25.10
CA PRO A 173 39.24 -38.73 -25.93
C PRO A 173 40.55 -38.47 -25.14
N CYS A 174 41.54 -39.33 -25.30
CA CYS A 174 42.92 -39.01 -24.92
C CYS A 174 43.58 -38.19 -26.05
N ALA A 175 43.22 -36.90 -26.14
CA ALA A 175 43.97 -35.90 -26.90
C ALA A 175 44.89 -35.05 -26.00
N LEU A 176 44.93 -35.35 -24.70
CA LEU A 176 45.80 -34.69 -23.72
C LEU A 176 46.83 -35.67 -23.21
N HIS A 177 48.11 -35.28 -23.31
CA HIS A 177 49.27 -35.93 -22.70
C HIS A 177 49.10 -35.96 -21.18
N LEU A 178 48.40 -36.97 -20.66
CA LEU A 178 48.36 -37.27 -19.23
C LEU A 178 49.12 -38.58 -19.01
N THR A 179 50.05 -38.56 -18.05
CA THR A 179 50.93 -39.69 -17.68
C THR A 179 50.19 -40.82 -16.97
N ALA A 180 48.98 -40.55 -16.46
CA ALA A 180 48.11 -41.54 -15.83
C ALA A 180 46.63 -41.24 -16.11
N CYS A 181 45.79 -42.29 -16.13
CA CYS A 181 44.34 -42.16 -16.28
C CYS A 181 43.69 -41.68 -14.96
N PRO A 182 42.91 -40.58 -14.93
CA PRO A 182 42.27 -40.11 -13.71
C PRO A 182 41.08 -40.97 -13.25
N ILE A 183 40.63 -41.92 -14.09
CA ILE A 183 39.48 -42.79 -13.78
C ILE A 183 39.94 -44.09 -13.08
N CYS A 184 41.09 -44.63 -13.44
CA CYS A 184 41.57 -45.91 -12.91
C CYS A 184 43.01 -45.90 -12.38
N GLY A 185 43.74 -44.79 -12.52
CA GLY A 185 45.11 -44.64 -12.01
C GLY A 185 46.18 -45.37 -12.81
N ALA A 186 45.85 -45.99 -13.95
CA ALA A 186 46.83 -46.71 -14.77
C ALA A 186 47.87 -45.76 -15.39
N VAL A 187 49.16 -46.07 -15.18
CA VAL A 187 50.32 -45.29 -15.64
C VAL A 187 50.77 -45.77 -17.02
N LYS A 188 51.12 -44.84 -17.92
CA LYS A 188 51.47 -45.12 -19.33
C LYS A 188 52.94 -45.58 -19.46
N ASP A 189 53.31 -46.72 -18.89
CA ASP A 189 54.73 -47.16 -18.92
C ASP A 189 55.11 -48.05 -20.11
N ASP A 190 54.18 -48.62 -20.89
CA ASP A 190 54.54 -49.53 -22.01
C ASP A 190 53.71 -49.35 -23.30
N ALA A 191 53.23 -48.13 -23.59
CA ALA A 191 52.51 -47.90 -24.84
C ALA A 191 53.49 -47.62 -26.00
N ILE A 192 53.83 -48.65 -26.77
CA ILE A 192 54.55 -48.51 -28.05
C ILE A 192 53.71 -47.64 -29.00
N GLU A 193 54.26 -46.50 -29.38
CA GLU A 193 53.66 -45.54 -30.30
C GLU A 193 53.78 -46.07 -31.74
N THR A 194 52.68 -46.59 -32.29
CA THR A 194 52.62 -46.92 -33.73
C THR A 194 52.22 -45.67 -34.51
N GLN A 195 53.22 -44.98 -35.08
CA GLN A 195 52.99 -44.01 -36.15
C GLN A 195 52.53 -44.76 -37.40
N PHE A 196 51.32 -44.44 -37.86
CA PHE A 196 50.90 -44.75 -39.22
C PHE A 196 51.45 -43.63 -40.13
N ILE A 197 52.31 -44.00 -41.10
CA ILE A 197 52.60 -43.19 -42.30
C ILE A 197 51.60 -43.59 -43.37
#